data_AF-A0A5M3W578-F1
#
_entry.id   AF-A0A5M3W578-F1
#
_cell.length_a   1.000
_cell.length_b   1.000
_cell.length_c   1.000
_cell.angle_alpha   90.00
_cell.angle_beta   90.00
_cell.angle_gamma   90.00
#
_symmetry.space_group_name_H-M   'P 1'
#
loop_
_entity.id
_entity.type
_entity.pdbx_description
1 polymer ?
#
loop_
_entity_poly.entity_id
_entity_poly.type
_entity_poly.pdbx_seq_one_letter_code
_entity_poly.pdbx_strand_id
1 'polypeptide(L)'
;MSEKKARITITVDPYLAAYAEQLVEAGKAASVSAAFNDALAEHAHRSRRARRWWQAKAAAAAADPPTAARVARTRAHIDEQLRAFQERGQQ
;
A
#
# COMPACT_ATOMS: atom_id res chain seq x y z
N MET A 1 3.18 -20.51 20.82
CA MET A 1 3.77 -21.23 19.67
C MET A 1 4.61 -20.21 18.89
N SER A 2 5.95 -20.26 19.00
CA SER A 2 6.82 -19.27 18.37
C SER A 2 6.76 -19.45 16.85
N GLU A 3 6.09 -18.51 16.17
CA GLU A 3 6.11 -18.41 14.72
C GLU A 3 7.58 -18.24 14.31
N LYS A 4 8.17 -19.29 13.72
CA LYS A 4 9.58 -19.23 13.31
C LYS A 4 9.71 -18.15 12.26
N LYS A 5 10.49 -17.11 12.55
CA LYS A 5 10.83 -16.06 11.59
C LYS A 5 11.41 -16.71 10.33
N ALA A 6 10.87 -16.37 9.16
CA ALA A 6 11.41 -16.83 7.89
C ALA A 6 12.80 -16.22 7.67
N ARG A 7 13.81 -17.05 7.39
CA ARG A 7 15.15 -16.57 7.05
C ARG A 7 15.16 -16.19 5.57
N ILE A 8 15.42 -14.92 5.29
CA ILE A 8 15.59 -14.39 3.94
C ILE A 8 16.95 -13.68 3.85
N THR A 9 17.50 -13.64 2.65
CA THR A 9 18.67 -12.82 2.32
C THR A 9 18.20 -11.70 1.41
N ILE A 10 18.49 -10.46 1.79
CA ILE A 10 18.13 -9.26 1.04
C ILE A 10 19.38 -8.41 0.83
N THR A 11 19.40 -7.67 -0.27
CA THR A 11 20.37 -6.59 -0.46
C THR A 11 19.72 -5.30 0.00
N VAL A 12 20.44 -4.54 0.82
CA VAL A 12 19.99 -3.24 1.35
C VAL A 12 21.02 -2.18 1.02
N ASP A 13 20.58 -0.93 0.99
CA ASP A 13 21.47 0.21 0.83
C ASP A 13 22.54 0.21 1.96
N PRO A 14 23.83 0.43 1.65
CA PRO A 14 24.90 0.42 2.65
C PRO A 14 24.65 1.40 3.81
N TYR A 15 24.05 2.56 3.55
CA TYR A 15 23.72 3.54 4.59
C TYR A 15 22.65 3.00 5.55
N LEU A 16 21.66 2.27 5.03
CA LEU A 16 20.61 1.66 5.86
C LEU A 16 21.16 0.50 6.71
N ALA A 17 22.11 -0.27 6.19
CA ALA A 17 22.81 -1.28 6.96
C ALA A 17 23.59 -0.66 8.13
N ALA A 18 24.40 0.36 7.86
CA ALA A 18 25.17 1.07 8.88
C ALA A 18 24.25 1.72 9.94
N TYR A 19 23.14 2.31 9.51
CA TYR A 19 22.17 2.88 10.44
C TYR A 19 21.50 1.82 11.32
N ALA A 20 21.16 0.66 10.77
CA ALA A 20 20.59 -0.45 11.54
C ALA A 20 21.58 -0.98 12.59
N GLU A 21 22.87 -1.06 12.26
CA GLU A 21 23.94 -1.39 13.21
C GLU A 21 24.03 -0.34 14.32
N GLN A 22 24.03 0.96 13.97
CA GLN A 22 24.03 2.04 14.96
C GLN A 22 22.84 1.97 15.93
N LEU A 23 21.66 1.57 15.45
CA LEU A 23 20.49 1.38 16.32
C LEU A 23 20.68 0.23 17.32
N VAL A 24 21.40 -0.82 16.94
CA VAL A 24 21.73 -1.93 17.84
C VAL A 24 22.75 -1.49 18.88
N GLU A 25 23.84 -0.84 18.44
CA GLU A 25 24.88 -0.32 19.34
C GLU A 25 24.31 0.69 20.35
N ALA A 26 23.35 1.51 19.93
CA ALA A 26 22.66 2.45 20.80
C ALA A 26 21.61 1.78 21.73
N GLY A 27 21.45 0.46 21.70
CA GLY A 27 20.46 -0.29 22.47
C GLY A 27 19.00 -0.03 22.06
N LYS A 28 18.78 0.62 20.92
CA LYS A 28 17.45 0.96 20.40
C LYS A 28 16.79 -0.19 19.63
N ALA A 29 17.59 -1.16 19.18
CA ALA A 29 17.11 -2.37 18.54
C ALA A 29 17.86 -3.60 19.10
N ALA A 30 17.17 -4.72 19.28
CA ALA A 30 17.78 -5.95 19.77
C ALA A 30 18.69 -6.64 18.74
N SER A 31 18.53 -6.35 17.45
CA SER A 31 19.34 -6.84 16.35
C SER A 31 19.07 -6.05 15.08
N VAL A 32 19.94 -6.14 14.08
CA VAL A 32 19.74 -5.55 12.75
C VAL A 32 18.42 -6.05 12.13
N SER A 33 18.14 -7.36 12.24
CA SER A 33 16.88 -7.94 11.77
C SER A 33 15.66 -7.39 12.48
N ALA A 34 15.76 -7.06 13.78
CA ALA A 34 14.67 -6.42 14.51
C ALA A 34 14.41 -5.01 13.97
N ALA A 35 15.47 -4.22 13.74
CA ALA A 35 15.34 -2.87 13.19
C ALA A 35 14.63 -2.86 11.82
N PHE A 36 15.02 -3.77 10.92
CA PHE A 36 14.35 -3.90 9.62
C PHE A 36 12.90 -4.39 9.73
N ASN A 37 12.64 -5.35 10.61
CA ASN A 37 11.28 -5.85 10.81
C ASN A 37 10.35 -4.76 11.37
N ASP A 38 10.82 -3.96 12.33
CA ASP A 38 10.04 -2.87 12.93
C ASP A 38 9.73 -1.79 11.89
N ALA A 39 10.71 -1.41 11.08
CA ALA A 39 10.52 -0.48 9.98
C ALA A 39 9.47 -0.98 8.96
N LEU A 40 9.56 -2.26 8.57
CA LEU A 40 8.61 -2.86 7.63
C LEU A 40 7.22 -3.04 8.24
N ALA A 41 7.13 -3.40 9.52
CA ALA A 41 5.86 -3.51 10.24
C ALA A 41 5.14 -2.16 10.30
N GLU A 42 5.88 -1.08 10.58
CA GLU A 42 5.34 0.27 10.62
C GLU A 42 4.92 0.76 9.23
N HIS A 43 5.70 0.46 8.19
CA HIS A 43 5.29 0.74 6.80
C HIS A 43 4.01 -0.01 6.41
N ALA A 44 3.91 -1.30 6.77
CA ALA A 44 2.73 -2.11 6.53
C ALA A 44 1.52 -1.59 7.30
N HIS A 45 1.71 -1.15 8.55
CA HIS A 45 0.66 -0.55 9.37
C HIS A 45 0.13 0.76 8.75
N ARG A 46 1.02 1.68 8.36
CA ARG A 46 0.65 2.92 7.65
C ARG A 46 -0.10 2.64 6.36
N SER A 47 0.39 1.68 5.57
CA SER A 47 -0.25 1.26 4.32
C SER A 47 -1.65 0.69 4.54
N ARG A 48 -1.83 -0.17 5.55
CA ARG A 48 -3.15 -0.70 5.92
C ARG A 48 -4.09 0.40 6.41
N ARG A 49 -3.61 1.35 7.21
CA ARG A 49 -4.41 2.49 7.68
C ARG A 49 -4.88 3.38 6.53
N ALA A 50 -3.98 3.72 5.61
CA ALA A 50 -4.33 4.52 4.42
C ALA A 50 -5.38 3.82 3.55
N ARG A 51 -5.19 2.51 3.29
CA ARG A 51 -6.17 1.71 2.54
C ARG A 51 -7.53 1.64 3.24
N ARG A 52 -7.56 1.42 4.55
CA ARG A 52 -8.81 1.40 5.34
C ARG A 52 -9.53 2.74 5.30
N TRP A 53 -8.79 3.85 5.43
CA TRP A 53 -9.36 5.19 5.34
C TRP A 53 -9.97 5.43 3.95
N TRP A 54 -9.27 5.07 2.89
CA TRP A 54 -9.78 5.17 1.53
C TRP A 54 -11.03 4.32 1.32
N GLN A 55 -11.00 3.05 1.75
CA GLN A 55 -12.16 2.14 1.66
C GLN A 55 -13.37 2.68 2.41
N ALA A 56 -13.18 3.24 3.61
CA ALA A 56 -14.27 3.84 4.37
C ALA A 56 -14.88 5.05 3.65
N LYS A 57 -14.05 5.92 3.07
CA LYS A 57 -14.52 7.06 2.28
C LYS A 57 -15.24 6.62 1.00
N ALA A 58 -14.72 5.63 0.30
CA ALA A 58 -15.36 5.07 -0.89
C ALA A 58 -16.71 4.43 -0.54
N ALA A 59 -16.80 3.69 0.57
CA ALA A 59 -18.04 3.10 1.04
C ALA A 59 -19.08 4.17 1.42
N ALA A 60 -18.67 5.23 2.11
CA ALA A 60 -19.55 6.35 2.45
C ALA A 60 -20.06 7.08 1.20
N ALA A 61 -19.20 7.32 0.22
CA ALA A 61 -19.59 7.93 -1.05
C ALA A 61 -20.52 7.04 -1.89
N ALA A 62 -20.34 5.72 -1.82
CA ALA A 62 -21.22 4.75 -2.47
C ALA A 62 -22.59 4.66 -1.78
N ALA A 63 -22.65 4.90 -0.47
CA ALA A 63 -23.89 4.94 0.30
C ALA A 63 -24.68 6.25 0.10
N ASP A 64 -24.06 7.31 -0.42
CA ASP A 64 -24.72 8.57 -0.75
C ASP A 64 -25.39 8.50 -2.13
N PRO A 65 -26.74 8.47 -2.24
CA PRO A 65 -27.42 8.21 -3.51
C PRO A 65 -27.12 9.23 -4.63
N PRO A 66 -27.08 10.55 -4.36
CA PRO A 66 -26.69 11.54 -5.37
C PRO A 66 -25.26 11.33 -5.90
N THR A 67 -24.30 11.05 -5.02
CA THR A 67 -22.91 10.78 -5.41
C THR A 67 -22.81 9.48 -6.20
N ALA A 68 -23.46 8.41 -5.74
CA ALA A 68 -23.50 7.13 -6.45
C ALA A 68 -24.08 7.28 -7.88
N ALA A 69 -25.18 8.01 -8.03
CA ALA A 69 -25.79 8.27 -9.34
C ALA A 69 -24.88 9.09 -10.26
N ARG A 70 -24.13 10.06 -9.71
CA ARG A 70 -23.13 10.82 -10.49
C ARG A 70 -21.99 9.92 -10.97
N VAL A 71 -21.44 9.09 -10.08
CA VAL A 71 -20.35 8.14 -10.41
C VAL A 71 -20.79 7.16 -11.49
N ALA A 72 -22.01 6.61 -11.40
CA ALA A 72 -22.55 5.69 -12.39
C ALA A 72 -22.64 6.34 -13.79
N ARG A 73 -23.11 7.58 -13.87
CA ARG A 73 -23.18 8.33 -15.15
C ARG A 73 -21.78 8.56 -15.73
N THR A 74 -20.83 9.03 -14.92
CA THR A 74 -19.46 9.24 -15.37
C THR A 74 -18.83 7.95 -15.87
N ARG A 75 -19.03 6.83 -15.16
CA ARG A 75 -18.51 5.52 -15.56
C ARG A 75 -19.09 5.07 -16.90
N ALA A 76 -20.41 5.17 -17.08
CA ALA A 76 -21.06 4.80 -18.34
C ALA A 76 -20.50 5.60 -19.53
N HIS A 77 -20.25 6.90 -19.33
CA HIS A 77 -19.65 7.75 -20.34
C HIS A 77 -18.21 7.34 -20.68
N ILE A 78 -17.39 7.01 -19.66
CA ILE A 78 -16.02 6.51 -19.87
C ILE A 78 -16.03 5.19 -20.63
N ASP A 79 -16.90 4.26 -20.25
CA ASP A 79 -17.02 2.94 -20.90
C ASP A 79 -17.47 3.06 -22.37
N GLU A 80 -18.29 4.06 -22.69
CA GLU A 80 -18.65 4.41 -24.07
C GLU A 80 -17.48 4.99 -24.85
N GLN A 81 -16.75 5.95 -24.28
CA GLN A 81 -15.56 6.54 -24.91
C GLN A 81 -14.47 5.48 -25.17
N LEU A 82 -14.28 4.55 -24.23
CA LEU A 82 -13.29 3.49 -24.37
C LEU A 82 -13.65 2.53 -25.51
N ARG A 83 -14.92 2.15 -25.64
CA ARG A 83 -15.40 1.32 -26.76
C ARG A 83 -15.20 2.03 -28.09
N ALA A 84 -15.64 3.29 -28.19
CA ALA A 84 -15.47 4.09 -29.41
C ALA A 84 -13.98 4.32 -29.77
N PHE A 85 -13.08 4.35 -28.79
CA PHE A 85 -11.64 4.39 -29.04
C PHE A 85 -11.10 3.05 -29.58
N GLN A 86 -11.50 1.93 -28.98
CA GLN A 86 -11.09 0.59 -29.41
C GLN A 86 -11.57 0.28 -30.83
N GLU A 87 -12.79 0.66 -31.18
CA GLU A 87 -13.36 0.48 -32.53
C GLU A 87 -12.60 1.29 -33.60
N ARG A 88 -12.12 2.49 -33.26
CA ARG A 88 -11.31 3.33 -34.16
C ARG A 88 -9.88 2.83 -34.35
N GLY A 89 -9.33 2.10 -33.37
CA GLY A 89 -7.99 1.51 -33.47
C GLY A 89 -7.93 0.18 -34.21
N GLN A 90 -9.09 -0.41 -34.55
CA GLN A 90 -9.19 -1.67 -35.31
C GLN A 90 -9.57 -1.47 -36.78
N GLN A 91 -9.76 -0.22 -37.22
CA GLN A 91 -9.91 0.18 -38.64
C GLN A 91 -8.58 0.69 -39.18
#